data_AF-F7JMH2-F1
#
_entry.id   AF-F7JMH2-F1
#
_cell.length_a   1.000
_cell.length_b   1.000
_cell.length_c   1.000
_cell.angle_alpha   90.00
_cell.angle_beta   90.00
_cell.angle_gamma   90.00
#
_symmetry.space_group_name_H-M   'P 1'
#
loop_
_entity.id
_entity.type
_entity.pdbx_description
1 polymer ?
#
loop_
_entity_poly.entity_id
_entity_poly.type
_entity_poly.pdbx_seq_one_letter_code
_entity_poly.pdbx_strand_id
1 'polypeptide(L)'
;MNEKTVSRLNKAMERDTGELLLVLEDQRKPLDRLLSSNREFRRKFTSRLEVPIFINDELVTFGQTYAQENGYRIDEMGMLALYSRIDALQREDHAVTIAEVKEVMDEAMAHSQKASAKKLMKRVFGKNTDDADRILLTEKDFNI
;
A
#
# COMPACT_ATOMS: atom_id res chain seq x y z
N MET A 1 2.61 12.80 21.01
CA MET A 1 1.48 13.14 21.92
C MET A 1 2.03 13.81 23.18
N ASN A 2 1.35 14.83 23.73
CA ASN A 2 1.81 15.53 24.95
C ASN A 2 1.20 14.95 26.24
N GLU A 3 1.80 15.27 27.39
CA GLU A 3 1.39 14.73 28.71
C GLU A 3 -0.06 15.03 29.06
N LYS A 4 -0.55 16.24 28.73
CA LYS A 4 -1.94 16.63 28.95
C LYS A 4 -2.92 15.72 28.22
N THR A 5 -2.59 15.32 27.00
CA THR A 5 -3.39 14.41 26.19
C THR A 5 -3.34 13.00 26.77
N VAL A 6 -2.16 12.50 27.15
CA VAL A 6 -2.00 11.19 27.81
C VAL A 6 -2.84 11.11 29.07
N SER A 7 -2.77 12.12 29.95
CA SER A 7 -3.54 12.17 31.20
C SER A 7 -5.05 12.12 30.96
N ARG A 8 -5.54 12.86 29.95
CA ARG A 8 -6.97 12.88 29.58
C ARG A 8 -7.43 11.53 29.03
N LEU A 9 -6.68 10.93 28.11
CA LEU A 9 -6.98 9.61 27.56
C LEU A 9 -6.94 8.54 28.66
N ASN A 10 -5.91 8.57 29.51
CA ASN A 10 -5.77 7.61 30.60
C ASN A 10 -6.99 7.60 31.53
N LYS A 11 -7.52 8.79 31.88
CA LYS A 11 -8.75 8.93 32.69
C LYS A 11 -10.01 8.50 31.93
N ALA A 12 -10.09 8.79 30.63
CA ALA A 12 -11.23 8.36 29.81
C ALA A 12 -11.33 6.83 29.74
N MET A 13 -10.19 6.14 29.72
CA MET A 13 -10.09 4.68 29.70
C MET A 13 -10.34 4.01 31.07
N GLU A 14 -10.55 4.78 32.15
CA GLU A 14 -10.83 4.25 33.51
C GLU A 14 -12.32 4.29 33.87
N ARG A 15 -13.12 5.02 33.10
CA ARG A 15 -14.57 5.09 33.32
C ARG A 15 -15.24 3.83 32.79
N ASP A 16 -16.56 3.73 32.97
CA ASP A 16 -17.34 2.79 32.18
C ASP A 16 -17.12 3.12 30.70
N THR A 17 -16.33 2.27 30.04
CA THR A 17 -15.85 2.50 28.68
C THR A 17 -16.90 2.16 27.63
N GLY A 18 -17.99 1.47 28.00
CA GLY A 18 -18.94 0.90 27.05
C GLY A 18 -18.20 0.08 25.98
N GLU A 19 -18.14 0.62 24.76
CA GLU A 19 -17.51 0.02 23.57
C GLU A 19 -16.29 0.82 23.06
N LEU A 20 -15.55 1.52 23.93
CA LEU A 20 -14.38 2.30 23.52
C LEU A 20 -13.23 1.41 23.01
N LEU A 21 -12.93 1.50 21.72
CA LEU A 21 -11.69 1.01 21.12
C LEU A 21 -10.70 2.17 20.94
N LEU A 22 -9.49 2.01 21.47
CA LEU A 22 -8.40 2.96 21.26
C LEU A 22 -7.26 2.27 20.50
N VAL A 23 -6.94 2.79 19.32
CA VAL A 23 -5.77 2.40 18.53
C VAL A 23 -4.73 3.51 18.62
N LEU A 24 -3.53 3.15 19.03
CA LEU A 24 -2.38 4.05 19.04
C LEU A 24 -1.40 3.59 17.98
N GLU A 25 -1.17 4.45 16.99
CA GLU A 25 -0.29 4.22 15.85
C GLU A 25 0.82 5.27 15.86
N ASP A 26 2.06 4.81 15.74
CA ASP A 26 3.27 5.62 15.59
C ASP A 26 4.44 4.67 15.27
N GLN A 27 5.58 5.23 14.91
CA GLN A 27 6.85 4.53 14.84
C GLN A 27 7.21 3.88 16.18
N ARG A 28 7.85 2.71 16.12
CA ARG A 28 8.18 1.90 17.29
C ARG A 28 8.90 2.68 18.39
N LYS A 29 9.97 3.42 18.05
CA LYS A 29 10.80 4.13 19.03
C LYS A 29 10.04 5.27 19.75
N PRO A 30 9.32 6.18 19.07
CA PRO A 30 8.43 7.14 19.72
C PRO A 30 7.37 6.49 20.61
N LEU A 31 6.70 5.44 20.13
CA LEU A 31 5.66 4.74 20.88
C LEU A 31 6.20 4.10 22.15
N ASP A 32 7.34 3.40 22.04
CA ASP A 32 8.00 2.76 23.19
C ASP A 32 8.43 3.79 24.23
N ARG A 33 8.93 4.97 23.80
CA ARG A 33 9.24 6.09 24.71
C ARG A 33 7.99 6.62 25.42
N LEU A 34 6.93 6.88 24.67
CA LEU A 34 5.65 7.37 25.21
C LEU A 34 5.08 6.40 26.26
N LEU A 35 5.05 5.11 25.95
CA LEU A 35 4.48 4.07 26.81
C LEU A 35 5.37 3.76 28.02
N SER A 36 6.70 3.83 27.87
CA SER A 36 7.63 3.60 28.99
C SER A 36 7.57 4.71 30.04
N SER A 37 7.36 5.96 29.61
CA SER A 37 7.16 7.10 30.51
C SER A 37 5.79 7.13 31.17
N ASN A 38 4.82 6.33 30.69
CA ASN A 38 3.44 6.32 31.18
C ASN A 38 2.95 4.90 31.46
N ARG A 39 3.50 4.26 32.51
CA ARG A 39 3.27 2.84 32.81
C ARG A 39 1.78 2.47 33.00
N GLU A 40 1.00 3.30 33.68
CA GLU A 40 -0.45 3.05 33.85
C GLU A 40 -1.21 3.12 32.52
N PHE A 41 -0.84 4.06 31.67
CA PHE A 41 -1.43 4.19 30.34
C PHE A 41 -1.09 2.99 29.48
N ARG A 42 0.17 2.53 29.52
CA ARG A 42 0.63 1.33 28.81
C ARG A 42 -0.13 0.07 29.19
N ARG A 43 -0.46 -0.11 30.47
CA ARG A 43 -1.17 -1.32 30.96
C ARG A 43 -2.54 -1.52 30.33
N LYS A 44 -3.16 -0.47 29.78
CA LYS A 44 -4.50 -0.52 29.18
C LYS A 44 -4.51 -0.97 27.73
N PHE A 45 -3.35 -1.05 27.08
CA PHE A 45 -3.23 -1.62 25.74
C PHE A 45 -3.10 -3.14 25.85
N THR A 46 -4.12 -3.85 25.39
CA THR A 46 -4.22 -5.32 25.49
C THR A 46 -3.63 -6.05 24.28
N SER A 47 -3.32 -5.32 23.20
CA SER A 47 -2.79 -5.88 21.95
C SER A 47 -1.76 -4.93 21.33
N ARG A 48 -0.75 -5.52 20.68
CA ARG A 48 0.26 -4.80 19.90
C ARG A 48 0.43 -5.50 18.56
N LEU A 49 0.30 -4.74 17.49
CA LEU A 49 0.58 -5.16 16.13
C LEU A 49 1.79 -4.37 15.64
N GLU A 50 2.80 -5.06 15.10
CA GLU A 50 3.92 -4.44 14.39
C GLU A 50 3.68 -4.64 12.90
N VAL A 51 3.55 -3.55 12.16
CA VAL A 51 3.39 -3.60 10.70
C VAL A 51 4.81 -3.64 10.11
N PRO A 52 5.20 -4.72 9.42
CA PRO A 52 6.53 -4.80 8.82
C PRO A 52 6.67 -3.82 7.66
N ILE A 53 7.91 -3.39 7.42
CA ILE A 53 8.27 -2.72 6.17
C ILE A 53 8.41 -3.82 5.12
N PHE A 54 7.66 -3.68 4.03
CA PHE A 54 7.73 -4.62 2.92
C PHE A 54 9.03 -4.47 2.15
N ILE A 55 9.62 -5.59 1.76
CA ILE A 55 10.73 -5.58 0.80
C ILE A 55 10.21 -5.42 -0.63
N ASN A 56 11.09 -5.07 -1.56
CA ASN A 56 10.70 -4.82 -2.95
C ASN A 56 9.98 -6.01 -3.58
N ASP A 57 10.39 -7.24 -3.29
CA ASP A 57 9.70 -8.45 -3.78
C ASP A 57 8.25 -8.57 -3.28
N GLU A 58 7.99 -8.20 -2.03
CA GLU A 58 6.64 -8.23 -1.46
C GLU A 58 5.77 -7.11 -2.05
N LEU A 59 6.36 -5.93 -2.25
CA LEU A 59 5.70 -4.80 -2.91
C LEU A 59 5.37 -5.11 -4.38
N VAL A 60 6.27 -5.77 -5.10
CA VAL A 60 6.03 -6.24 -6.47
C VAL A 60 4.95 -7.31 -6.50
N THR A 61 4.98 -8.27 -5.56
CA THR A 61 3.95 -9.31 -5.43
C THR A 61 2.57 -8.68 -5.20
N PHE A 62 2.51 -7.65 -4.35
CA PHE A 62 1.30 -6.84 -4.18
C PHE A 62 0.85 -6.20 -5.51
N GLY A 63 1.76 -5.51 -6.22
CA GLY A 63 1.43 -4.87 -7.50
C GLY A 63 0.91 -5.84 -8.56
N GLN A 64 1.51 -7.03 -8.65
CA GLN A 64 1.07 -8.10 -9.55
C GLN A 64 -0.33 -8.62 -9.17
N THR A 65 -0.58 -8.86 -7.89
CA THR A 65 -1.88 -9.32 -7.39
C THR A 65 -2.95 -8.26 -7.63
N TYR A 66 -2.64 -7.00 -7.34
CA TYR A 66 -3.53 -5.87 -7.56
C TYR A 66 -3.87 -5.70 -9.05
N ALA A 67 -2.90 -5.82 -9.96
CA ALA A 67 -3.14 -5.83 -11.40
C ALA A 67 -4.13 -6.95 -11.80
N GLN A 68 -3.88 -8.17 -11.31
CA GLN A 68 -4.69 -9.34 -11.60
C GLN A 68 -6.14 -9.18 -11.12
N GLU A 69 -6.34 -8.67 -9.91
CA GLU A 69 -7.68 -8.41 -9.36
C GLU A 69 -8.45 -7.35 -10.16
N ASN A 70 -7.73 -6.44 -10.82
CA ASN A 70 -8.31 -5.41 -11.70
C ASN A 70 -8.40 -5.83 -13.17
N GLY A 71 -8.17 -7.10 -13.51
CA GLY A 71 -8.31 -7.63 -14.88
C GLY A 71 -7.10 -7.38 -15.78
N TYR A 72 -5.92 -7.12 -15.20
CA TYR A 72 -4.67 -6.94 -15.92
C TYR A 72 -3.71 -8.11 -15.73
N ARG A 73 -2.74 -8.22 -16.63
CA ARG A 73 -1.53 -9.05 -16.46
C ARG A 73 -0.33 -8.18 -16.78
N ILE A 74 0.76 -8.34 -16.05
CA ILE A 74 2.02 -7.63 -16.30
C ILE A 74 2.93 -8.59 -17.10
N ASP A 75 3.51 -8.13 -18.20
CA ASP A 75 4.54 -8.91 -18.92
C ASP A 75 5.90 -8.80 -18.23
N GLU A 76 6.89 -9.57 -18.70
CA GLU A 76 8.22 -9.61 -18.08
C GLU A 76 8.89 -8.22 -18.05
N MET A 77 8.73 -7.42 -19.11
CA MET A 77 9.32 -6.08 -19.17
C MET A 77 8.57 -5.09 -18.27
N GLY A 78 7.24 -5.20 -18.16
CA GLY A 78 6.43 -4.45 -17.20
C GLY A 78 6.75 -4.82 -15.75
N MET A 79 7.11 -6.07 -15.47
CA MET A 79 7.56 -6.47 -14.14
C MET A 79 8.89 -5.81 -13.78
N LEU A 80 9.85 -5.80 -14.71
CA LEU A 80 11.12 -5.07 -14.51
C LEU A 80 10.88 -3.57 -14.31
N ALA A 81 9.96 -2.99 -15.08
CA ALA A 81 9.58 -1.59 -14.93
C ALA A 81 8.96 -1.29 -13.55
N LEU A 82 8.09 -2.16 -13.05
CA LEU A 82 7.52 -2.04 -11.71
C LEU A 82 8.61 -2.13 -10.63
N TYR A 83 9.55 -3.07 -10.75
CA TYR A 83 10.72 -3.14 -9.87
C TYR A 83 11.50 -1.83 -9.86
N SER A 84 11.83 -1.29 -11.04
CA SER A 84 12.56 -0.02 -11.17
C SER A 84 11.80 1.17 -10.57
N ARG A 85 10.47 1.22 -10.72
CA ARG A 85 9.64 2.28 -10.11
C ARG A 85 9.65 2.19 -8.59
N ILE A 86 9.54 1.00 -8.03
CA ILE A 86 9.60 0.78 -6.57
C ILE A 86 10.98 1.17 -6.03
N ASP A 87 12.05 0.71 -6.69
CA ASP A 87 13.42 1.02 -6.29
C ASP A 87 13.68 2.54 -6.33
N ALA A 88 13.19 3.24 -7.36
CA ALA A 88 13.32 4.69 -7.48
C ALA A 88 12.54 5.47 -6.41
N LEU A 89 11.45 4.91 -5.87
CA LEU A 89 10.69 5.51 -4.77
C LEU A 89 11.36 5.29 -3.42
N GLN A 90 12.25 4.30 -3.30
CA GLN A 90 12.95 3.99 -2.07
C GLN A 90 14.04 5.03 -1.80
N ARG A 91 14.01 5.64 -0.61
CA ARG A 91 14.99 6.66 -0.19
C ARG A 91 15.53 6.33 1.20
N GLU A 92 16.68 6.89 1.56
CA GLU A 92 17.29 6.64 2.88
C GLU A 92 16.35 6.96 4.06
N ASP A 93 15.49 7.96 3.90
CA ASP A 93 14.53 8.44 4.90
C ASP A 93 13.09 7.97 4.67
N HIS A 94 12.84 7.16 3.64
CA HIS A 94 11.49 6.78 3.22
C HIS A 94 11.42 5.33 2.71
N ALA A 95 10.57 4.54 3.36
CA ALA A 95 10.23 3.21 2.90
C ALA A 95 8.95 3.25 2.07
N VAL A 96 8.99 2.63 0.89
CA VAL A 96 7.85 2.55 -0.02
C VAL A 96 6.72 1.75 0.62
N THR A 97 5.51 2.25 0.48
CA THR A 97 4.29 1.66 1.04
C THR A 97 3.42 1.00 -0.03
N ILE A 98 2.52 0.13 0.40
CA ILE A 98 1.49 -0.48 -0.46
C ILE A 98 0.66 0.60 -1.19
N ALA A 99 0.36 1.72 -0.52
CA ALA A 99 -0.39 2.82 -1.10
C ALA A 99 0.34 3.45 -2.30
N GLU A 100 1.65 3.66 -2.18
CA GLU A 100 2.45 4.20 -3.29
C GLU A 100 2.58 3.22 -4.45
N VAL A 101 2.75 1.93 -4.17
CA VAL A 101 2.73 0.91 -5.23
C VAL A 101 1.39 0.88 -5.94
N LYS A 102 0.29 1.00 -5.19
CA LYS A 102 -1.05 1.10 -5.77
C LYS A 102 -1.17 2.30 -6.71
N GLU A 103 -0.62 3.46 -6.33
CA GLU A 103 -0.59 4.65 -7.20
C GLU A 103 0.19 4.39 -8.49
N VAL A 104 1.38 3.79 -8.42
CA VAL A 104 2.17 3.39 -9.60
C VAL A 104 1.37 2.46 -10.51
N MET A 105 0.66 1.48 -9.93
CA MET A 105 -0.16 0.55 -10.68
C MET A 105 -1.39 1.22 -11.31
N ASP A 106 -2.07 2.10 -10.58
CA ASP A 106 -3.22 2.86 -11.08
C ASP A 106 -2.81 3.75 -12.26
N GLU A 107 -1.65 4.40 -12.19
CA GLU A 107 -1.07 5.15 -13.31
C GLU A 107 -0.80 4.25 -14.52
N ALA A 108 -0.17 3.10 -14.32
CA ALA A 108 0.13 2.16 -15.40
C ALA A 108 -1.14 1.62 -16.07
N MET A 109 -2.15 1.25 -15.28
CA MET A 109 -3.46 0.85 -15.80
C MET A 109 -4.12 1.98 -16.59
N ALA A 110 -4.07 3.22 -16.10
CA ALA A 110 -4.62 4.38 -16.81
C ALA A 110 -3.90 4.66 -18.15
N HIS A 111 -2.56 4.51 -18.20
CA HIS A 111 -1.80 4.63 -19.46
C HIS A 111 -2.18 3.54 -20.45
N SER A 112 -2.28 2.31 -19.97
CA SER A 112 -2.67 1.18 -20.80
C SER A 112 -4.07 1.33 -21.37
N GLN A 113 -5.00 1.98 -20.66
CA GLN A 113 -6.36 2.27 -21.15
C GLN A 113 -6.37 3.31 -22.27
N LYS A 114 -5.53 4.35 -22.20
CA LYS A 114 -5.38 5.32 -23.30
C LYS A 114 -4.84 4.63 -24.56
N ALA A 115 -3.90 3.71 -24.41
CA ALA A 115 -3.39 2.88 -25.49
C ALA A 115 -4.44 1.86 -25.98
N SER A 116 -5.20 1.27 -25.06
CA SER A 116 -6.17 0.20 -25.31
C SER A 116 -7.46 0.71 -25.90
N ALA A 117 -7.95 1.92 -25.61
CA ALA A 117 -9.10 2.50 -26.30
C ALA A 117 -8.81 2.65 -27.81
N LYS A 118 -7.58 3.05 -28.16
CA LYS A 118 -7.09 3.09 -29.55
C LYS A 118 -6.95 1.68 -30.16
N LYS A 119 -6.55 0.70 -29.34
CA LYS A 119 -6.40 -0.72 -29.75
C LYS A 119 -7.73 -1.46 -29.85
N LEU A 120 -8.74 -1.10 -29.05
CA LEU A 120 -10.09 -1.64 -29.01
C LEU A 120 -10.91 -1.10 -30.18
N MET A 121 -10.75 0.18 -30.53
CA MET A 121 -11.22 0.71 -31.82
C MET A 121 -10.65 -0.08 -33.01
N LYS A 122 -9.41 -0.58 -32.89
CA LYS A 122 -8.75 -1.44 -33.90
C LYS A 122 -9.19 -2.91 -33.84
N ARG A 123 -9.55 -3.44 -32.65
CA ARG A 123 -10.03 -4.83 -32.42
C ARG A 123 -11.51 -5.02 -32.73
N VAL A 124 -12.35 -3.99 -32.65
CA VAL A 124 -13.72 -4.04 -33.18
C VAL A 124 -13.70 -4.31 -34.70
N PHE A 125 -12.56 -4.05 -35.37
CA PHE A 125 -12.29 -4.45 -36.77
C PHE A 125 -11.45 -5.73 -36.94
N GLY A 126 -11.09 -6.44 -35.86
CA GLY A 126 -10.20 -7.60 -35.96
C GLY A 126 -10.23 -8.50 -34.73
N LYS A 127 -10.87 -9.66 -34.90
CA LYS A 127 -10.90 -10.80 -33.97
C LYS A 127 -9.49 -11.15 -33.46
N ASN A 128 -9.35 -11.26 -32.13
CA ASN A 128 -8.69 -12.36 -31.40
C ASN A 128 -8.51 -11.94 -29.93
N THR A 129 -9.16 -12.67 -29.03
CA THR A 129 -9.05 -12.55 -27.57
C THR A 129 -8.44 -13.84 -27.01
N ASP A 130 -7.67 -13.68 -25.93
CA ASP A 130 -7.03 -14.74 -25.16
C ASP A 130 -8.01 -15.29 -24.09
N ASP A 131 -7.75 -16.48 -23.55
CA ASP A 131 -8.71 -17.32 -22.81
C ASP A 131 -9.19 -16.74 -21.45
N ALA A 132 -8.64 -15.61 -21.00
CA ALA A 132 -9.07 -14.88 -19.78
C ALA A 132 -9.32 -13.36 -19.98
N ASP A 133 -9.24 -12.87 -21.22
CA ASP A 133 -9.50 -11.47 -21.65
C ASP A 133 -8.84 -10.34 -20.81
N ARG A 134 -7.68 -10.61 -20.19
CA ARG A 134 -6.96 -9.61 -19.37
C ARG A 134 -6.16 -8.63 -20.23
N ILE A 135 -6.12 -7.37 -19.82
CA ILE A 135 -5.31 -6.33 -20.47
C ILE A 135 -3.83 -6.50 -20.07
N LEU A 136 -2.91 -6.44 -21.03
CA LEU A 136 -1.48 -6.57 -20.79
C LEU A 136 -0.85 -5.21 -20.46
N LEU A 137 -0.22 -5.10 -19.28
CA LEU A 137 0.67 -4.00 -18.91
C LEU A 137 2.09 -4.34 -19.35
N THR A 138 2.72 -3.38 -20.02
CA THR A 138 4.07 -3.45 -20.57
C THR A 138 4.94 -2.37 -19.93
N GLU A 139 6.26 -2.40 -20.15
CA GLU A 139 7.20 -1.37 -19.67
C GLU A 139 6.73 0.07 -19.97
N LYS A 140 6.17 0.30 -21.16
CA LYS A 140 5.72 1.64 -21.60
C LYS A 140 4.59 2.21 -20.75
N ASP A 141 3.82 1.36 -20.10
CA ASP A 141 2.70 1.79 -19.26
C ASP A 141 3.20 2.39 -17.94
N PHE A 142 4.41 2.04 -17.50
CA PHE A 142 5.03 2.55 -16.27
C PHE A 142 5.79 3.87 -16.44
N ASN A 143 5.71 4.52 -17.62
CA ASN A 143 6.38 5.79 -17.95
C ASN A 143 7.89 5.79 -17.65
N ILE A 144 8.56 4.69 -18.00
CA ILE A 144 10.03 4.62 -18.07
C ILE A 144 10.48 5.08 -19.46
#